data_AF-A0A0P6XC47-F1
#
_entry.id   AF-A0A0P6XC47-F1
#
_cell.length_a   1.000
_cell.length_b   1.000
_cell.length_c   1.000
_cell.angle_alpha   90.00
_cell.angle_beta   90.00
_cell.angle_gamma   90.00
#
_symmetry.space_group_name_H-M   'P 1'
#
loop_
_entity.id
_entity.type
_entity.pdbx_description
1 polymer ?
#
loop_
_entity_poly.entity_id
_entity_poly.type
_entity_poly.pdbx_seq_one_letter_code
_entity_poly.pdbx_strand_id
1 'polypeptide(L)'
;MTLPAFLFGVLVSTCLGAVFHLWKGGSFTTLLLDLLVSWLGFWLGHFAGVSAGLAIGTVGPLRLGSAIVGGIIFLSLGYWLFQEEPAKK
;
A
#
# COMPACT_ATOMS: atom_id res chain seq x y z
N MET A 1 4.00 16.39 8.00
CA MET A 1 4.97 15.27 7.85
C MET A 1 6.32 15.84 7.42
N THR A 2 7.43 15.24 7.85
CA THR A 2 8.80 15.65 7.45
C THR A 2 9.21 14.96 6.15
N LEU A 3 10.17 15.54 5.40
CA LEU A 3 10.63 14.95 4.14
C LEU A 3 11.20 13.51 4.32
N PRO A 4 12.05 13.21 5.33
CA PRO A 4 12.54 11.85 5.52
C PRO A 4 11.42 10.82 5.78
N ALA A 5 10.41 11.19 6.60
CA ALA A 5 9.29 10.31 6.89
C ALA A 5 8.40 10.08 5.65
N PHE A 6 8.25 11.10 4.80
CA PHE A 6 7.54 10.97 3.54
C PHE A 6 8.24 9.99 2.59
N LEU A 7 9.55 10.16 2.37
CA LEU A 7 10.35 9.26 1.54
C LEU A 7 10.36 7.83 2.07
N PHE A 8 10.47 7.66 3.39
CA PHE A 8 10.35 6.36 4.02
C PHE A 8 8.96 5.74 3.80
N GLY A 9 7.88 6.52 3.91
CA GLY A 9 6.52 6.06 3.61
C GLY A 9 6.36 5.60 2.15
N VAL A 10 6.90 6.36 1.18
CA VAL A 10 6.91 5.97 -0.23
C VAL A 10 7.71 4.68 -0.47
N LEU A 11 8.85 4.53 0.20
CA LEU A 11 9.65 3.30 0.12
C LEU A 11 8.84 2.09 0.63
N VAL A 12 8.25 2.19 1.83
CA VAL A 12 7.48 1.10 2.43
C VAL A 12 6.26 0.74 1.58
N SER A 13 5.50 1.73 1.11
CA SER A 13 4.32 1.48 0.29
C SER A 13 4.69 0.89 -1.09
N THR A 14 5.83 1.26 -1.65
CA THR A 14 6.39 0.61 -2.85
C THR A 14 6.73 -0.85 -2.58
N CYS A 15 7.44 -1.14 -1.49
CA CYS A 15 7.76 -2.52 -1.09
C CYS A 15 6.49 -3.35 -0.87
N LEU A 16 5.47 -2.77 -0.22
CA LEU A 16 4.20 -3.45 0.03
C LEU A 16 3.49 -3.82 -1.28
N GLY A 17 3.40 -2.89 -2.23
CA GLY A 17 2.79 -3.15 -3.54
C GLY A 17 3.60 -4.16 -4.36
N ALA A 18 4.92 -4.08 -4.34
CA ALA A 18 5.79 -5.03 -5.02
C ALA A 18 5.69 -6.45 -4.43
N VAL A 19 5.69 -6.60 -3.10
CA VAL A 19 5.52 -7.90 -2.42
C VAL A 19 4.15 -8.49 -2.73
N PHE A 20 3.09 -7.67 -2.70
CA PHE A 20 1.75 -8.11 -3.07
C PHE A 20 1.66 -8.57 -4.52
N HIS A 21 2.27 -7.80 -5.45
CA HIS A 21 2.35 -8.17 -6.85
C HIS A 21 3.10 -9.49 -7.06
N LEU A 22 4.23 -9.71 -6.38
CA LEU A 22 5.00 -10.95 -6.46
C LEU A 22 4.22 -12.17 -5.94
N TRP A 23 3.37 -11.97 -4.92
CA TRP A 23 2.49 -13.02 -4.41
C TRP A 23 1.35 -13.35 -5.38
N LYS A 24 0.69 -12.32 -5.93
CA LYS A 24 -0.43 -12.46 -6.88
C LYS A 24 0.03 -12.96 -8.26
N GLY A 25 1.21 -12.56 -8.70
CA GLY A 25 1.65 -12.62 -10.09
C GLY A 25 0.98 -11.57 -10.97
N GLY A 26 1.36 -11.52 -12.25
CA GLY A 26 0.75 -10.65 -13.25
C GLY A 26 1.74 -10.10 -14.27
N SER A 27 1.25 -9.18 -15.11
CA SER A 27 2.06 -8.44 -16.08
C SER A 27 2.75 -7.21 -15.44
N PHE A 28 3.73 -6.64 -16.13
CA PHE A 28 4.36 -5.38 -15.69
C PHE A 28 3.34 -4.23 -15.50
N THR A 29 2.29 -4.18 -16.32
CA THR A 29 1.21 -3.19 -16.17
C THR A 29 0.49 -3.36 -14.84
N THR A 30 0.19 -4.61 -14.45
CA THR A 30 -0.45 -4.88 -13.16
C THR A 30 0.47 -4.57 -11.98
N LEU A 31 1.80 -4.67 -12.12
CA LEU A 31 2.75 -4.19 -11.11
C LEU A 31 2.59 -2.69 -10.88
N LEU A 32 2.55 -1.89 -11.94
CA LEU A 32 2.38 -0.44 -11.81
C LEU A 32 1.05 -0.10 -11.13
N LEU A 33 -0.03 -0.83 -11.46
CA LEU A 33 -1.32 -0.68 -10.79
C LEU A 33 -1.23 -1.04 -9.30
N ASP A 34 -0.61 -2.17 -8.95
CA ASP A 34 -0.43 -2.60 -7.55
C ASP A 34 0.39 -1.56 -6.75
N LEU A 35 1.42 -0.96 -7.35
CA LEU A 35 2.19 0.11 -6.71
C LEU A 35 1.34 1.34 -6.42
N LEU A 36 0.56 1.80 -7.40
CA LEU A 36 -0.32 2.97 -7.24
C LEU A 36 -1.42 2.72 -6.21
N VAL A 37 -2.05 1.55 -6.25
CA VAL A 37 -3.08 1.14 -5.28
C VAL A 37 -2.49 1.05 -3.86
N SER A 38 -1.29 0.47 -3.73
CA SER A 38 -0.57 0.42 -2.45
C SER A 38 -0.29 1.81 -1.91
N TRP A 39 0.19 2.74 -2.74
CA TRP A 39 0.47 4.11 -2.33
C TRP A 39 -0.80 4.81 -1.83
N LEU A 40 -1.89 4.71 -2.58
CA LEU A 40 -3.17 5.31 -2.20
C LEU A 40 -3.66 4.74 -0.86
N GLY A 41 -3.73 3.42 -0.74
CA GLY A 41 -4.17 2.77 0.50
C GLY A 41 -3.28 3.09 1.69
N PHE A 42 -1.97 3.10 1.49
CA PHE A 42 -1.01 3.37 2.55
C PHE A 42 -1.15 4.79 3.10
N TRP A 43 -1.23 5.79 2.23
CA TRP A 43 -1.37 7.18 2.66
C TRP A 43 -2.75 7.45 3.26
N LEU A 44 -3.82 6.87 2.70
CA LEU A 44 -5.15 6.97 3.31
C LEU A 44 -5.19 6.31 4.70
N GLY A 45 -4.57 5.14 4.87
CA GLY A 45 -4.43 4.47 6.17
C GLY A 45 -3.59 5.28 7.17
N HIS A 46 -2.54 5.96 6.71
CA HIS A 46 -1.78 6.89 7.53
C HIS A 46 -2.68 8.02 8.06
N PHE A 47 -3.38 8.73 7.17
CA PHE A 47 -4.24 9.85 7.55
C PHE A 47 -5.42 9.44 8.41
N ALA A 48 -6.04 8.28 8.13
CA ALA A 48 -7.07 7.69 8.97
C ALA A 48 -6.53 7.37 10.38
N GLY A 49 -5.30 6.88 10.49
CA GLY A 49 -4.66 6.68 11.78
C GLY A 49 -4.38 7.98 12.52
N VAL A 50 -3.99 9.04 11.81
CA VAL A 50 -3.81 10.37 12.41
C VAL A 50 -5.13 10.91 12.96
N SER A 51 -6.21 10.84 12.18
CA SER A 51 -7.53 11.36 12.59
C SER A 51 -8.15 10.56 13.74
N ALA A 52 -7.92 9.25 13.78
CA ALA A 52 -8.39 8.37 14.85
C ALA A 52 -7.46 8.35 16.09
N GLY A 53 -6.36 9.10 16.09
CA GLY A 53 -5.40 9.10 17.19
C GLY A 53 -4.64 7.78 17.38
N LEU A 54 -4.62 6.92 16.37
CA LEU A 54 -3.95 5.62 16.43
C LEU A 54 -2.43 5.80 16.41
N ALA A 55 -1.78 5.47 17.53
CA ALA A 55 -0.32 5.54 17.67
C ALA A 55 0.39 4.19 17.51
N ILE A 56 -0.27 3.19 16.91
CA ILE A 56 0.27 1.84 16.77
C ILE A 56 1.39 1.82 15.74
N GLY A 57 2.57 1.33 16.16
CA GLY A 57 3.73 1.14 15.30
C GLY A 57 4.11 2.42 14.56
N THR A 58 4.36 3.53 15.25
CA THR A 58 4.75 4.80 14.62
C THR A 58 6.25 4.92 14.38
N VAL A 59 6.63 5.52 13.26
CA VAL A 59 8.01 5.92 12.96
C VAL A 59 8.05 7.42 12.72
N GLY A 60 8.51 8.18 13.71
CA GLY A 60 8.40 9.65 13.70
C GLY A 60 6.95 10.11 13.47
N PRO A 61 6.66 10.99 12.50
CA PRO A 61 5.30 11.43 12.22
C PRO A 61 4.46 10.40 11.44
N LEU A 62 5.04 9.28 10.98
CA LEU A 62 4.36 8.27 10.18
C LEU A 62 3.63 7.27 11.07
N ARG A 63 2.30 7.19 10.93
CA ARG A 63 1.47 6.13 11.54
C ARG A 63 1.61 4.83 10.74
N LEU A 64 2.77 4.19 10.85
CA LEU A 64 3.15 3.07 9.97
C LEU A 64 2.22 1.86 10.12
N GLY A 65 1.77 1.53 11.33
CA GLY A 65 0.81 0.44 11.55
C GLY A 65 -0.50 0.64 10.77
N SER A 66 -1.16 1.79 10.94
CA SER A 66 -2.42 2.09 10.22
C SER A 66 -2.21 2.26 8.72
N ALA A 67 -1.05 2.78 8.31
CA ALA A 67 -0.69 2.89 6.90
C ALA A 67 -0.56 1.51 6.23
N ILE A 68 0.12 0.55 6.86
CA ILE A 68 0.23 -0.82 6.34
C ILE A 68 -1.15 -1.46 6.22
N VAL A 69 -2.01 -1.32 7.24
CA VAL A 69 -3.39 -1.84 7.20
C VAL A 69 -4.17 -1.24 6.03
N GLY A 70 -4.12 0.09 5.84
CA GLY A 70 -4.76 0.75 4.70
C GLY A 70 -4.23 0.26 3.35
N GLY A 71 -2.91 0.08 3.23
CA GLY A 71 -2.28 -0.48 2.02
C GLY A 71 -2.78 -1.89 1.70
N ILE A 72 -2.82 -2.79 2.69
CA ILE A 72 -3.31 -4.15 2.53
C ILE A 72 -4.79 -4.17 2.12
N ILE A 73 -5.63 -3.34 2.74
CA ILE A 73 -7.06 -3.23 2.41
C ILE A 73 -7.22 -2.82 0.95
N PHE A 74 -6.54 -1.75 0.52
CA PHE A 74 -6.67 -1.26 -0.85
C PHE A 74 -6.09 -2.23 -1.88
N LEU A 75 -4.96 -2.88 -1.58
CA LEU A 75 -4.40 -3.92 -2.46
C LEU A 75 -5.37 -5.09 -2.62
N SER A 76 -6.00 -5.51 -1.53
CA SER A 76 -7.02 -6.57 -1.56
C SER A 76 -8.25 -6.16 -2.38
N LEU A 77 -8.71 -4.90 -2.22
CA LEU A 77 -9.80 -4.34 -3.00
C LEU A 77 -9.44 -4.21 -4.48
N GLY A 78 -8.24 -3.71 -4.79
CA GLY A 78 -7.73 -3.60 -6.15
C GLY A 78 -7.62 -4.97 -6.81
N TYR A 79 -7.11 -5.97 -6.09
CA TYR A 79 -7.07 -7.34 -6.59
C TYR A 79 -8.46 -7.89 -6.90
N TRP A 80 -9.44 -7.64 -6.02
CA TRP A 80 -10.81 -8.09 -6.23
C TRP A 80 -11.49 -7.38 -7.42
N LEU A 81 -11.24 -6.07 -7.61
CA LEU A 81 -11.82 -5.26 -8.68
C LEU A 81 -11.19 -5.52 -10.05
N PHE A 82 -9.87 -5.75 -10.08
CA PHE A 82 -9.08 -5.87 -11.31
C PHE A 82 -8.63 -7.31 -11.57
N GLN A 83 -9.44 -8.30 -11.20
CA GLN A 83 -9.12 -9.70 -11.51
C GLN A 83 -8.93 -9.87 -13.03
N GLU A 84 -7.69 -10.14 -13.45
CA GLU A 84 -7.42 -10.59 -14.81
C GLU A 84 -7.75 -12.09 -14.89
N GLU A 85 -8.51 -12.49 -15.91
CA GLU A 85 -8.67 -13.93 -16.21
C GLU A 85 -7.28 -14.56 -16.35
N PRO A 86 -7.03 -15.74 -15.75
CA PRO A 86 -5.74 -16.39 -15.85
C PRO A 86 -5.40 -16.55 -17.32
N ALA A 87 -4.29 -15.95 -17.76
CA ALA A 87 -3.81 -16.10 -19.13
C ALA A 87 -3.75 -17.61 -19.43
N LYS A 88 -4.55 -18.06 -20.40
CA LYS A 88 -4.51 -19.45 -20.87
C LYS A 88 -3.07 -19.74 -21.28
N LYS A 89 -2.40 -20.55 -20.46
CA LYS A 89 -1.06 -21.09 -20.75
C LYS A 89 -1.12 -21.98 -21.98
#